data_AF-A0A2S8Z3J9-F1
#
_entry.id   AF-A0A2S8Z3J9-F1
#
_cell.length_a   1.000
_cell.length_b   1.000
_cell.length_c   1.000
_cell.angle_alpha   90.00
_cell.angle_beta   90.00
_cell.angle_gamma   90.00
#
_symmetry.space_group_name_H-M   'P 1'
#
loop_
_entity.id
_entity.type
_entity.pdbx_description
1 polymer ?
#
loop_
_entity_poly.entity_id
_entity_poly.type
_entity_poly.pdbx_seq_one_letter_code
_entity_poly.pdbx_strand_id
1 'polypeptide(L)'
;MNIAALREQITRAHQHETETGQLKEQLVQQLPHLHPSIQLPEIDAQGALTRFVGAYIEQVPEMLEAANSVAREAGIESQIKPVLKIAEQYFLQPPAITNTHLGLGCLLDEAYLAHRLVEEVNDLYIKHFNQPLIPLDTTVANLIAHQLIGEEFANQLDEVVHHSVDEMLNEESFALESVEQYRDKLSSPATGAAWKRWPCLSRQLGVGLELDQSA
;
A
#
# COMPACT_ATOMS: atom_id res chain seq x y z
N MET A 1 9.20 -10.81 -10.05
CA MET A 1 9.02 -9.37 -9.82
C MET A 1 10.15 -8.62 -10.46
N ASN A 2 9.82 -7.55 -11.16
CA ASN A 2 10.66 -6.54 -11.75
C ASN A 2 10.60 -5.25 -10.92
N ILE A 3 11.06 -5.33 -9.65
CA ILE A 3 11.16 -4.17 -8.74
C ILE A 3 12.03 -3.05 -9.33
N ALA A 4 13.02 -3.40 -10.16
CA ALA A 4 13.87 -2.43 -10.84
C ALA A 4 13.06 -1.53 -11.80
N ALA A 5 12.16 -2.10 -12.60
CA ALA A 5 11.29 -1.32 -13.49
C ALA A 5 10.33 -0.42 -12.69
N LEU A 6 9.81 -0.91 -11.57
CA LEU A 6 8.96 -0.13 -10.68
C LEU A 6 9.70 1.10 -10.12
N ARG A 7 10.92 0.90 -9.59
CA ARG A 7 11.78 1.99 -9.10
C ARG A 7 12.12 2.99 -10.21
N GLU A 8 12.37 2.52 -11.42
CA GLU A 8 12.64 3.37 -12.58
C GLU A 8 11.42 4.22 -12.96
N GLN A 9 10.22 3.65 -12.96
CA GLN A 9 8.97 4.37 -13.22
C GLN A 9 8.71 5.46 -12.19
N ILE A 10 8.92 5.17 -10.90
CA ILE A 10 8.81 6.14 -9.80
C ILE A 10 9.83 7.27 -9.99
N THR A 11 11.09 6.94 -10.30
CA THR A 11 12.14 7.95 -10.54
C THR A 11 11.77 8.89 -11.69
N ARG A 12 11.25 8.36 -12.80
CA ARG A 12 10.80 9.17 -13.95
C ARG A 12 9.64 10.09 -13.58
N ALA A 13 8.70 9.62 -12.76
CA ALA A 13 7.59 10.44 -12.29
C ALA A 13 8.04 11.58 -11.37
N HIS A 14 9.00 11.33 -10.47
CA HIS A 14 9.61 12.39 -9.65
C HIS A 14 10.34 13.44 -10.49
N GLN A 15 11.04 13.03 -11.54
CA GLN A 15 11.67 13.96 -12.46
C GLN A 15 10.63 14.81 -13.18
N HIS A 16 9.55 14.19 -13.68
CA HIS A 16 8.45 14.91 -14.32
C HIS A 16 7.79 15.93 -13.38
N GLU A 17 7.57 15.58 -12.12
CA GLU A 17 7.04 16.52 -11.12
C GLU A 17 8.00 17.67 -10.84
N THR A 18 9.30 17.40 -10.77
CA THR A 18 10.31 18.46 -10.56
C THR A 18 10.30 19.48 -11.71
N GLU A 19 10.03 19.01 -12.93
CA GLU A 19 9.96 19.84 -14.14
C GLU A 19 8.63 20.59 -14.29
N THR A 20 7.51 20.01 -13.82
CA THR A 20 6.16 20.52 -14.13
C THR A 20 5.40 21.08 -12.94
N GLY A 21 5.63 20.60 -11.72
CA GLY A 21 4.92 21.00 -10.51
C GLY A 21 3.42 20.63 -10.48
N GLN A 22 2.98 19.69 -11.33
CA GLN A 22 1.56 19.37 -11.52
C GLN A 22 0.91 18.77 -10.26
N LEU A 23 1.56 17.81 -9.61
CA LEU A 23 1.06 17.22 -8.37
C LEU A 23 0.95 18.31 -7.30
N LYS A 24 1.98 19.17 -7.19
CA LYS A 24 2.00 20.26 -6.23
C LYS A 24 0.82 21.23 -6.41
N GLU A 25 0.41 21.51 -7.65
CA GLU A 25 -0.78 22.32 -7.95
C GLU A 25 -2.09 21.59 -7.63
N GLN A 26 -2.20 20.30 -7.99
CA GLN A 26 -3.37 19.47 -7.68
C GLN A 26 -3.61 19.37 -6.17
N LEU A 27 -2.55 19.13 -5.39
CA LEU A 27 -2.62 19.04 -3.94
C LEU A 27 -3.11 20.34 -3.28
N VAL A 28 -2.80 21.50 -3.85
CA VAL A 28 -3.32 22.79 -3.35
C VAL A 28 -4.83 22.89 -3.50
N GLN A 29 -5.39 22.34 -4.58
CA GLN A 29 -6.83 22.34 -4.79
C GLN A 29 -7.54 21.38 -3.84
N GLN A 30 -6.88 20.29 -3.44
CA GLN A 30 -7.43 19.32 -2.49
C GLN A 30 -7.29 19.75 -1.03
N LEU A 31 -6.28 20.57 -0.69
CA LEU A 31 -5.96 20.96 0.68
C LEU A 31 -7.16 21.53 1.49
N PRO A 32 -8.05 22.38 0.94
CA PRO A 32 -9.23 22.89 1.65
C PRO A 32 -10.34 21.85 1.86
N HIS A 33 -10.32 20.75 1.11
CA HIS A 33 -11.32 19.69 1.14
C HIS A 33 -10.89 18.50 2.00
N LEU A 34 -9.66 18.52 2.51
CA LEU A 34 -9.16 17.49 3.42
C LEU A 34 -10.01 17.42 4.68
N HIS A 35 -10.29 16.19 5.10
CA HIS A 35 -11.02 15.97 6.33
C HIS A 35 -10.27 16.59 7.54
N PRO A 36 -10.96 17.28 8.47
CA PRO A 36 -10.33 17.97 9.60
C PRO A 36 -9.47 17.09 10.52
N SER A 37 -9.67 15.77 10.46
CA SER A 37 -8.86 14.78 11.21
C SER A 37 -7.44 14.63 10.66
N ILE A 38 -7.17 15.04 9.41
CA ILE A 38 -5.84 15.00 8.84
C ILE A 38 -5.07 16.23 9.34
N GLN A 39 -4.18 16.00 10.30
CA GLN A 39 -3.34 17.07 10.83
C GLN A 39 -2.16 17.32 9.88
N LEU A 40 -2.13 18.53 9.32
CA LEU A 40 -1.00 19.03 8.55
C LEU A 40 -0.24 20.07 9.39
N PRO A 41 1.08 20.19 9.19
CA PRO A 41 1.85 21.25 9.83
C PRO A 41 1.29 22.63 9.49
N GLU A 42 1.16 23.51 10.49
CA GLU A 42 0.71 24.90 10.29
C GLU A 42 1.61 25.67 9.30
N ILE A 43 2.87 25.27 9.21
CA ILE A 43 3.88 25.81 8.29
C ILE A 43 4.22 24.75 7.26
N ASP A 44 4.10 25.08 5.97
CA ASP A 44 4.42 24.17 4.85
C ASP A 44 3.49 22.94 4.72
N ALA A 45 2.19 23.10 5.00
CA ALA A 45 1.19 22.05 4.81
C ALA A 45 1.24 21.42 3.40
N GLN A 46 1.40 22.26 2.37
CA GLN A 46 1.52 21.81 0.98
C GLN A 46 2.78 20.94 0.78
N GLY A 47 3.95 21.41 1.22
CA GLY A 47 5.19 20.65 1.07
C GLY A 47 5.18 19.35 1.88
N ALA A 48 4.52 19.34 3.04
CA ALA A 48 4.31 18.13 3.83
C ALA A 48 3.49 17.09 3.05
N LEU A 49 2.42 17.53 2.38
CA LEU A 49 1.56 16.66 1.58
C LEU A 49 2.27 16.13 0.33
N THR A 50 3.04 16.96 -0.37
CA THR A 50 3.86 16.51 -1.51
C THR A 50 4.90 15.48 -1.08
N ARG A 51 5.56 15.69 0.06
CA ARG A 51 6.51 14.72 0.63
C ARG A 51 5.82 13.42 1.04
N PHE A 52 4.61 13.51 1.60
CA PHE A 52 3.80 12.35 1.92
C PHE A 52 3.49 11.51 0.67
N VAL A 53 2.97 12.13 -0.40
CA VAL A 53 2.66 11.42 -1.66
C VAL A 53 3.89 10.75 -2.24
N GLY A 54 5.03 11.47 -2.29
CA GLY A 54 6.29 10.89 -2.76
C GLY A 54 6.71 9.67 -1.95
N ALA A 55 6.72 9.80 -0.61
CA ALA A 55 7.09 8.70 0.27
C ALA A 55 6.12 7.50 0.20
N TYR A 56 4.83 7.77 0.05
CA TYR A 56 3.80 6.74 -0.08
C TYR A 56 3.99 5.89 -1.35
N ILE A 57 4.35 6.54 -2.46
CA ILE A 57 4.67 5.88 -3.73
C ILE A 57 6.00 5.12 -3.65
N GLU A 58 7.06 5.78 -3.16
CA GLU A 58 8.41 5.20 -3.01
C GLU A 58 8.43 3.97 -2.08
N GLN A 59 7.48 3.88 -1.16
CA GLN A 59 7.35 2.76 -0.24
C GLN A 59 6.97 1.46 -0.95
N VAL A 60 6.20 1.49 -2.03
CA VAL A 60 5.68 0.26 -2.64
C VAL A 60 6.80 -0.72 -3.05
N PRO A 61 7.83 -0.31 -3.81
CA PRO A 61 8.96 -1.18 -4.12
C PRO A 61 9.61 -1.83 -2.89
N GLU A 62 9.83 -1.04 -1.83
CA GLU A 62 10.47 -1.51 -0.59
C GLU A 62 9.60 -2.54 0.12
N MET A 63 8.29 -2.28 0.19
CA MET A 63 7.31 -3.19 0.78
C MET A 63 7.23 -4.52 0.02
N LEU A 64 7.18 -4.47 -1.32
CA LEU A 64 7.15 -5.69 -2.15
C LEU A 64 8.43 -6.51 -2.02
N GLU A 65 9.59 -5.85 -2.03
CA GLU A 65 10.90 -6.51 -1.87
C GLU A 65 11.05 -7.16 -0.49
N ALA A 66 10.65 -6.46 0.56
CA ALA A 66 10.64 -6.96 1.93
C ALA A 66 9.72 -8.17 2.08
N ALA A 67 8.49 -8.06 1.60
CA ALA A 67 7.51 -9.15 1.66
C ALA A 67 8.01 -10.39 0.92
N ASN A 68 8.64 -10.23 -0.25
CA ASN A 68 9.22 -11.35 -0.98
C ASN A 68 10.40 -11.99 -0.23
N SER A 69 11.27 -11.19 0.39
CA SER A 69 12.41 -11.70 1.17
C SER A 69 11.94 -12.47 2.40
N VAL A 70 11.02 -11.89 3.18
CA VAL A 70 10.47 -12.53 4.38
C VAL A 70 9.69 -13.79 4.02
N ALA A 71 8.92 -13.77 2.93
CA ALA A 71 8.19 -14.94 2.45
C ALA A 71 9.11 -16.13 2.15
N ARG A 72 10.30 -15.85 1.58
CA ARG A 72 11.32 -16.87 1.30
C ARG A 72 11.94 -17.41 2.58
N GLU A 73 12.32 -16.53 3.52
CA GLU A 73 12.87 -16.93 4.82
C GLU A 73 11.88 -17.78 5.63
N ALA A 74 10.59 -17.45 5.59
CA ALA A 74 9.53 -18.14 6.30
C ALA A 74 8.96 -19.38 5.54
N GLY A 75 9.39 -19.61 4.29
CA GLY A 75 8.91 -20.73 3.49
C GLY A 75 7.43 -20.66 3.11
N ILE A 76 6.92 -19.43 2.89
CA ILE A 76 5.55 -19.09 2.47
C ILE A 76 5.52 -18.32 1.12
N GLU A 77 6.61 -18.37 0.35
CA GLU A 77 6.74 -17.68 -0.95
C GLU A 77 5.59 -17.99 -1.90
N SER A 78 5.11 -19.24 -1.94
CA SER A 78 4.00 -19.64 -2.83
C SER A 78 2.70 -18.90 -2.58
N GLN A 79 2.46 -18.42 -1.35
CA GLN A 79 1.24 -17.73 -0.94
C GLN A 79 1.36 -16.21 -1.12
N ILE A 80 2.53 -15.65 -0.83
CA ILE A 80 2.77 -14.20 -0.96
C ILE A 80 2.99 -13.80 -2.41
N LYS A 81 3.64 -14.64 -3.22
CA LYS A 81 4.05 -14.29 -4.59
C LYS A 81 2.92 -13.89 -5.53
N PRO A 82 1.72 -14.53 -5.50
CA PRO A 82 0.58 -14.04 -6.26
C PRO A 82 0.20 -12.60 -5.89
N VAL A 83 0.16 -12.27 -4.59
CA VAL A 83 -0.23 -10.93 -4.10
C VAL A 83 0.76 -9.88 -4.57
N LEU A 84 2.07 -10.17 -4.42
CA LEU A 84 3.11 -9.25 -4.87
C LEU A 84 3.12 -9.06 -6.39
N LYS A 85 2.69 -10.06 -7.16
CA LYS A 85 2.57 -9.94 -8.60
C LYS A 85 1.43 -9.02 -9.01
N ILE A 86 0.28 -9.08 -8.35
CA ILE A 86 -0.83 -8.16 -8.64
C ILE A 86 -0.44 -6.72 -8.27
N ALA A 87 0.14 -6.52 -7.09
CA ALA A 87 0.64 -5.21 -6.69
C ALA A 87 1.66 -4.64 -7.70
N GLU A 88 2.56 -5.48 -8.22
CA GLU A 88 3.47 -5.11 -9.31
C GLU A 88 2.73 -4.79 -10.63
N GLN A 89 1.69 -5.56 -10.96
CA GLN A 89 0.91 -5.36 -12.18
C GLN A 89 0.16 -4.04 -12.16
N TYR A 90 -0.32 -3.56 -11.02
CA TYR A 90 -0.96 -2.24 -10.94
C TYR A 90 -0.04 -1.13 -11.46
N PHE A 91 1.27 -1.23 -11.27
CA PHE A 91 2.21 -0.22 -11.78
C PHE A 91 2.62 -0.44 -13.24
N LEU A 92 2.87 -1.69 -13.62
CA LEU A 92 3.38 -2.01 -14.96
C LEU A 92 2.28 -2.07 -16.03
N GLN A 93 1.06 -2.41 -15.62
CA GLN A 93 -0.13 -2.56 -16.45
C GLN A 93 -1.34 -2.03 -15.66
N PRO A 94 -1.38 -0.71 -15.39
CA PRO A 94 -2.44 -0.11 -14.60
C PRO A 94 -3.83 -0.41 -15.18
N PRO A 95 -4.84 -0.62 -14.31
CA PRO A 95 -6.22 -0.75 -14.76
C PRO A 95 -6.63 0.45 -15.59
N ALA A 96 -7.48 0.25 -16.61
CA ALA A 96 -7.83 1.33 -17.54
C ALA A 96 -8.44 2.58 -16.86
N ILE A 97 -9.00 2.39 -15.65
CA ILE A 97 -9.63 3.42 -14.84
C ILE A 97 -8.62 4.43 -14.25
N THR A 98 -7.33 4.07 -14.09
CA THR A 98 -6.30 4.98 -13.54
C THR A 98 -5.61 5.84 -14.60
N ASN A 99 -5.99 5.72 -15.87
CA ASN A 99 -5.47 6.57 -16.97
C ASN A 99 -5.97 8.03 -16.91
N THR A 100 -6.57 8.47 -15.80
CA THR A 100 -7.13 9.80 -15.58
C THR A 100 -6.06 10.83 -15.19
N HIS A 101 -4.95 10.40 -14.58
CA HIS A 101 -3.89 11.27 -14.09
C HIS A 101 -2.56 11.08 -14.85
N LEU A 102 -1.67 12.06 -14.78
CA LEU A 102 -0.33 12.04 -15.39
C LEU A 102 0.75 12.16 -14.30
N GLY A 103 1.93 11.59 -14.55
CA GLY A 103 3.09 11.73 -13.65
C GLY A 103 2.88 11.10 -12.27
N LEU A 104 3.27 11.79 -11.19
CA LEU A 104 3.09 11.29 -9.82
C LEU A 104 1.62 11.17 -9.40
N GLY A 105 0.70 11.91 -10.03
CA GLY A 105 -0.73 11.78 -9.75
C GLY A 105 -1.26 10.40 -10.14
N CYS A 106 -0.82 9.87 -11.29
CA CYS A 106 -1.12 8.49 -11.71
C CYS A 106 -0.57 7.50 -10.68
N LEU A 107 0.72 7.65 -10.34
CA LEU A 107 1.39 6.73 -9.42
C LEU A 107 0.81 6.73 -8.00
N LEU A 108 0.11 7.79 -7.58
CA LEU A 108 -0.63 7.79 -6.32
C LEU A 108 -1.77 6.76 -6.35
N ASP A 109 -2.50 6.66 -7.46
CA ASP A 109 -3.58 5.70 -7.65
C ASP A 109 -3.03 4.27 -7.64
N GLU A 110 -1.93 4.03 -8.38
CA GLU A 110 -1.28 2.72 -8.41
C GLU A 110 -0.68 2.32 -7.05
N ALA A 111 -0.09 3.29 -6.32
CA ALA A 111 0.39 3.06 -4.97
C ALA A 111 -0.76 2.73 -4.02
N TYR A 112 -1.88 3.44 -4.15
CA TYR A 112 -3.09 3.16 -3.36
C TYR A 112 -3.60 1.74 -3.61
N LEU A 113 -3.74 1.32 -4.87
CA LEU A 113 -4.13 -0.05 -5.22
C LEU A 113 -3.20 -1.10 -4.60
N ALA A 114 -1.88 -0.89 -4.64
CA ALA A 114 -0.91 -1.84 -4.07
C ALA A 114 -0.98 -1.93 -2.54
N HIS A 115 -1.09 -0.80 -1.84
CA HIS A 115 -1.22 -0.77 -0.38
C HIS A 115 -2.57 -1.35 0.07
N ARG A 116 -3.67 -1.00 -0.61
CA ARG A 116 -5.01 -1.51 -0.31
C ARG A 116 -5.11 -3.01 -0.55
N LEU A 117 -4.49 -3.54 -1.60
CA LEU A 117 -4.41 -4.99 -1.84
C LEU A 117 -3.73 -5.72 -0.68
N VAL A 118 -2.62 -5.18 -0.17
CA VAL A 118 -1.92 -5.78 0.96
C VAL A 118 -2.77 -5.73 2.24
N GLU A 119 -3.49 -4.64 2.46
CA GLU A 119 -4.43 -4.49 3.58
C GLU A 119 -5.59 -5.50 3.50
N GLU A 120 -6.25 -5.62 2.36
CA GLU A 120 -7.36 -6.56 2.15
C GLU A 120 -6.92 -8.02 2.29
N VAL A 121 -5.75 -8.36 1.75
CA VAL A 121 -5.17 -9.70 1.94
C VAL A 121 -4.89 -9.93 3.44
N ASN A 122 -4.31 -8.96 4.14
CA ASN A 122 -4.08 -9.09 5.58
C ASN A 122 -5.36 -9.31 6.37
N ASP A 123 -6.43 -8.60 6.06
CA ASP A 123 -7.73 -8.74 6.73
C ASP A 123 -8.32 -10.14 6.55
N LEU A 124 -8.19 -10.71 5.34
CA LEU A 124 -8.55 -12.10 5.09
C LEU A 124 -7.72 -13.07 5.94
N TYR A 125 -6.40 -12.88 6.01
CA TYR A 125 -5.55 -13.74 6.83
C TYR A 125 -5.82 -13.58 8.33
N ILE A 126 -6.10 -12.37 8.81
CA ILE A 126 -6.53 -12.14 10.20
C ILE A 126 -7.84 -12.88 10.47
N LYS A 127 -8.82 -12.81 9.56
CA LYS A 127 -10.10 -13.49 9.71
C LYS A 127 -9.97 -15.01 9.80
N HIS A 128 -9.06 -15.62 9.05
CA HIS A 128 -8.90 -17.08 8.98
C HIS A 128 -7.84 -17.65 9.96
N PHE A 129 -6.83 -16.87 10.32
CA PHE A 129 -5.65 -17.33 11.07
C PHE A 129 -5.36 -16.50 12.33
N ASN A 130 -6.15 -15.45 12.59
CA ASN A 130 -5.98 -14.52 13.70
C ASN A 130 -4.59 -13.82 13.71
N GLN A 131 -3.97 -13.70 12.53
CA GLN A 131 -2.68 -13.07 12.32
C GLN A 131 -2.56 -12.54 10.88
N PRO A 132 -1.96 -11.35 10.65
CA PRO A 132 -1.74 -10.82 9.30
C PRO A 132 -0.63 -11.56 8.55
N LEU A 133 -0.67 -11.50 7.22
CA LEU A 133 0.36 -12.04 6.34
C LEU A 133 1.60 -11.13 6.25
N ILE A 134 1.35 -9.82 6.14
CA ILE A 134 2.32 -8.73 6.05
C ILE A 134 1.97 -7.72 7.16
N PRO A 135 2.62 -7.75 8.33
CA PRO A 135 2.27 -6.91 9.48
C PRO A 135 2.77 -5.46 9.32
N LEU A 136 2.36 -4.80 8.23
CA LEU A 136 2.63 -3.39 7.96
C LEU A 136 1.39 -2.57 8.29
N ASP A 137 1.57 -1.55 9.12
CA ASP A 137 0.51 -0.59 9.42
C ASP A 137 0.49 0.49 8.32
N THR A 138 -0.44 0.35 7.37
CA THR A 138 -0.69 1.28 6.26
C THR A 138 -1.96 2.09 6.43
N THR A 139 -2.81 1.78 7.40
CA THR A 139 -4.20 2.26 7.47
C THR A 139 -4.30 3.78 7.50
N VAL A 140 -3.43 4.44 8.28
CA VAL A 140 -3.38 5.90 8.35
C VAL A 140 -2.98 6.53 7.01
N ALA A 141 -1.96 5.96 6.37
CA ALA A 141 -1.46 6.46 5.08
C ALA A 141 -2.50 6.21 3.98
N ASN A 142 -3.16 5.05 3.99
CA ASN A 142 -4.22 4.69 3.06
C ASN A 142 -5.40 5.66 3.16
N LEU A 143 -5.81 6.05 4.37
CA LEU A 143 -6.89 7.01 4.56
C LEU A 143 -6.55 8.39 3.99
N ILE A 144 -5.32 8.85 4.21
CA ILE A 144 -4.85 10.13 3.64
C ILE A 144 -4.81 10.03 2.11
N ALA A 145 -4.26 8.95 1.56
CA ALA A 145 -4.22 8.72 0.11
C ALA A 145 -5.63 8.66 -0.51
N HIS A 146 -6.57 7.94 0.12
CA HIS A 146 -7.98 7.87 -0.28
C HIS A 146 -8.62 9.26 -0.38
N GLN A 147 -8.41 10.11 0.63
CA GLN A 147 -8.91 11.48 0.62
C GLN A 147 -8.26 12.35 -0.48
N LEU A 148 -6.98 12.15 -0.78
CA LEU A 148 -6.27 12.89 -1.84
C LEU A 148 -6.70 12.49 -3.25
N ILE A 149 -6.97 11.20 -3.45
CA ILE A 149 -7.51 10.64 -4.69
C ILE A 149 -8.95 11.11 -4.88
N GLY A 150 -9.69 11.25 -3.77
CA GLY A 150 -11.08 11.68 -3.74
C GLY A 150 -12.02 10.51 -3.59
N GLU A 151 -13.04 10.67 -2.75
CA GLU A 151 -13.90 9.61 -2.25
C GLU A 151 -14.55 8.76 -3.37
N GLU A 152 -15.14 9.39 -4.38
CA GLU A 152 -15.80 8.66 -5.47
C GLU A 152 -14.84 7.77 -6.28
N PHE A 153 -13.63 8.25 -6.53
CA PHE A 153 -12.66 7.53 -7.35
C PHE A 153 -11.91 6.49 -6.52
N ALA A 154 -11.52 6.82 -5.30
CA ALA A 154 -10.88 5.88 -4.39
C ALA A 154 -11.78 4.68 -4.08
N ASN A 155 -13.09 4.88 -3.94
CA ASN A 155 -14.05 3.78 -3.80
C ASN A 155 -14.09 2.86 -5.04
N GLN A 156 -13.89 3.40 -6.25
CA GLN A 156 -13.78 2.57 -7.45
C GLN A 156 -12.49 1.74 -7.47
N LEU A 157 -11.39 2.30 -6.95
CA LEU A 157 -10.13 1.58 -6.78
C LEU A 157 -10.27 0.46 -5.74
N ASP A 158 -11.01 0.69 -4.66
CA ASP A 158 -11.31 -0.33 -3.66
C ASP A 158 -12.06 -1.53 -4.27
N GLU A 159 -13.05 -1.28 -5.14
CA GLU A 159 -13.76 -2.35 -5.86
C GLU A 159 -12.83 -3.15 -6.78
N VAL A 160 -11.86 -2.50 -7.44
CA VAL A 160 -10.85 -3.19 -8.26
C VAL A 160 -10.00 -4.13 -7.40
N VAL A 161 -9.63 -3.70 -6.20
CA VAL A 161 -8.87 -4.52 -5.24
C VAL A 161 -9.72 -5.69 -4.75
N HIS A 162 -10.97 -5.45 -4.35
CA HIS A 162 -11.88 -6.51 -3.91
C HIS A 162 -12.04 -7.60 -4.99
N HIS A 163 -12.27 -7.20 -6.24
CA HIS A 163 -12.31 -8.14 -7.36
C HIS A 163 -11.00 -8.92 -7.55
N SER A 164 -9.85 -8.24 -7.44
CA SER A 164 -8.54 -8.87 -7.57
C SER A 164 -8.32 -9.92 -6.48
N VAL A 165 -8.74 -9.63 -5.25
CA VAL A 165 -8.64 -10.53 -4.10
C VAL A 165 -9.57 -11.73 -4.25
N ASP A 166 -10.82 -11.51 -4.65
CA ASP A 166 -11.80 -12.58 -4.89
C ASP A 166 -11.33 -13.55 -5.98
N GLU A 167 -10.78 -13.06 -7.09
CA GLU A 167 -10.24 -13.92 -8.15
C GLU A 167 -9.01 -14.73 -7.71
N MET A 168 -8.20 -14.19 -6.79
CA MET A 168 -7.00 -14.84 -6.28
C MET A 168 -7.27 -15.89 -5.20
N LEU A 169 -8.24 -15.63 -4.32
CA LEU A 169 -8.46 -16.35 -3.08
C LEU A 169 -9.86 -16.94 -3.03
N ASN A 170 -10.12 -17.94 -3.88
CA ASN A 170 -11.30 -18.79 -3.72
C ASN A 170 -11.27 -19.53 -2.37
N GLU A 171 -12.42 -19.90 -1.79
CA GLU A 171 -12.52 -20.63 -0.51
C GLU A 171 -11.65 -21.92 -0.46
N GLU A 172 -11.39 -22.53 -1.62
CA GLU A 172 -10.49 -23.69 -1.77
C GLU A 172 -9.01 -23.36 -1.52
N SER A 173 -8.58 -22.12 -1.72
CA SER A 173 -7.23 -21.63 -1.37
C SER A 173 -6.97 -21.71 0.14
N PHE A 174 -8.03 -21.81 0.94
CA PHE A 174 -8.00 -22.00 2.39
C PHE A 174 -8.43 -23.42 2.83
N ALA A 175 -8.28 -24.44 1.97
CA ALA A 175 -8.59 -25.83 2.34
C ALA A 175 -7.65 -26.41 3.43
N LEU A 176 -8.23 -27.21 4.34
CA LEU A 176 -7.74 -27.55 5.68
C LEU A 176 -6.29 -28.06 5.80
N GLU A 177 -5.78 -28.85 4.85
CA GLU A 177 -4.47 -29.52 5.01
C GLU A 177 -3.28 -28.61 4.68
N SER A 178 -3.44 -27.67 3.75
CA SER A 178 -2.46 -26.59 3.50
C SER A 178 -2.53 -25.50 4.57
N VAL A 179 -3.72 -25.28 5.15
CA VAL A 179 -4.02 -24.27 6.17
C VAL A 179 -3.40 -24.57 7.53
N GLU A 180 -3.35 -25.83 7.98
CA GLU A 180 -2.70 -26.16 9.26
C GLU A 180 -1.17 -26.01 9.20
N GLN A 181 -0.52 -26.55 8.15
CA GLN A 181 0.92 -26.37 7.94
C GLN A 181 1.29 -24.89 7.75
N TYR A 182 0.37 -24.11 7.17
CA TYR A 182 0.51 -22.68 6.99
C TYR A 182 0.39 -21.92 8.32
N ARG A 183 -0.61 -22.26 9.15
CA ARG A 183 -0.78 -21.66 10.49
C ARG A 183 0.48 -21.83 11.33
N ASP A 184 1.07 -23.02 11.31
CA ASP A 184 2.30 -23.32 12.04
C ASP A 184 3.49 -22.48 11.56
N LYS A 185 3.61 -22.25 10.24
CA LYS A 185 4.66 -21.39 9.68
C LYS A 185 4.47 -19.92 10.03
N LEU A 186 3.26 -19.38 10.01
CA LEU A 186 3.01 -17.96 10.40
C LEU A 186 3.17 -17.73 11.89
N SER A 187 2.73 -18.70 12.69
CA SER A 187 2.87 -18.68 14.14
C SER A 187 4.32 -18.93 14.58
N SER A 188 5.20 -19.33 13.66
CA SER A 188 6.58 -19.63 13.99
C SER A 188 7.33 -18.36 14.47
N PRO A 189 8.14 -18.47 15.53
CA PRO A 189 8.98 -17.36 15.99
C PRO A 189 9.93 -16.81 14.91
N ALA A 190 10.31 -17.65 13.93
CA ALA A 190 11.16 -17.26 12.82
C ALA A 190 10.47 -16.25 11.89
N THR A 191 9.20 -16.48 11.54
CA THR A 191 8.39 -15.57 10.72
C THR A 191 8.15 -14.25 11.45
N GLY A 192 7.77 -14.29 12.73
CA GLY A 192 7.61 -13.10 13.55
C GLY A 192 8.91 -12.29 13.71
N ALA A 193 10.06 -12.97 13.87
CA ALA A 193 11.36 -12.32 13.93
C ALA A 193 11.78 -11.72 12.58
N ALA A 194 11.44 -12.34 11.46
CA ALA A 194 11.70 -11.82 10.11
C ALA A 194 11.00 -10.49 9.88
N TRP A 195 9.73 -10.39 10.27
CA TRP A 195 8.98 -9.15 10.16
C TRP A 195 9.44 -8.07 11.16
N LYS A 196 9.82 -8.43 12.39
CA LYS A 196 10.36 -7.47 13.38
C LYS A 196 11.68 -6.81 12.98
N ARG A 197 12.45 -7.43 12.07
CA ARG A 197 13.68 -6.86 11.53
C ARG A 197 13.41 -5.78 10.48
N TRP A 198 12.18 -5.69 9.98
CA TRP A 198 11.81 -4.69 8.99
C TRP A 198 11.39 -3.37 9.68
N PRO A 199 11.85 -2.20 9.22
CA PRO A 199 11.47 -0.92 9.81
C PRO A 199 9.96 -0.68 9.67
N CYS A 200 9.30 -0.28 10.77
CA CYS A 200 7.90 0.11 10.76
C CYS A 200 7.75 1.53 10.18
N LEU A 201 7.03 1.64 9.06
CA LEU A 201 7.05 2.83 8.22
C LEU A 201 6.28 4.04 8.77
N SER A 202 5.22 3.83 9.55
CA SER A 202 4.48 4.92 10.21
C SER A 202 5.37 5.79 11.12
N ARG A 203 6.41 5.19 11.71
CA ARG A 203 7.39 5.90 12.55
C ARG A 203 8.43 6.69 11.73
N GLN A 204 8.61 6.39 10.45
CA GLN A 204 9.63 6.99 9.60
C GLN A 204 9.14 8.25 8.86
N LEU A 205 7.84 8.38 8.60
CA LEU A 205 7.29 9.47 7.79
C LEU A 205 6.77 10.68 8.59
N GLY A 206 6.67 10.60 9.91
CA GLY A 206 6.25 11.74 10.75
C GLY A 206 4.83 12.25 10.48
N VAL A 207 4.04 11.51 9.69
CA VAL A 207 2.61 11.77 9.42
C VAL A 207 1.81 10.79 10.26
N GLY A 208 0.98 11.31 11.15
CA GLY A 208 0.13 10.52 12.05
C GLY A 208 -1.31 11.00 12.00
N LEU A 209 -2.24 10.10 12.32
CA LEU A 209 -3.62 10.45 12.69
C LEU A 209 -3.70 10.50 14.21
N GLU A 210 -4.12 11.63 14.77
CA GLU A 210 -4.67 11.62 16.14
C GLU A 210 -6.09 11.06 16.07
N LEU A 211 -6.20 9.73 16.16
CA LEU A 211 -7.45 9.11 16.56
C LEU A 211 -7.62 9.45 18.03
N ASP A 212 -8.57 10.33 18.33
CA ASP A 212 -8.92 10.73 19.68
C ASP A 212 -9.09 9.46 20.52
N GLN A 213 -8.19 9.25 21.49
CA GLN A 213 -8.26 8.16 22.44
C GLN A 213 -9.48 8.41 23.32
N SER A 214 -10.65 8.05 22.82
CA SER A 214 -11.87 8.06 23.58
C SER A 214 -11.84 6.86 24.54
N ALA A 215 -11.31 7.17 25.72
CA ALA A 215 -11.52 6.59 27.06
C ALA A 215 -12.23 5.23 27.20
#